data_AF-A0A0R3WFV5-F1
#
_entry.id   AF-A0A0R3WFV5-F1
#
_cell.length_a   1.000
_cell.length_b   1.000
_cell.length_c   1.000
_cell.angle_alpha   90.00
_cell.angle_beta   90.00
_cell.angle_gamma   90.00
#
_symmetry.space_group_name_H-M   'P 1'
#
loop_
_entity.id
_entity.type
_entity.pdbx_description
1 polymer ?
#
loop_
_entity_poly.entity_id
_entity_poly.type
_entity_poly.pdbx_seq_one_letter_code
_entity_poly.pdbx_strand_id
1 'polypeptide(L)'
;MDLVHSSIITTTGVLFLRVLVRYGTHIFPWEEQSIERIFAHLFETIDSLIFIHKDCYISRVKPLHPNQSEKLLMHYLNGTSFQDPLVFEGQFNLDCDSKDAGLRAEIESPQKLPCAAHQLNVDAFFSVTPDILRGNLFECLQDEVRAFLKAYHDTLKSILLKEKAIPRSLTAYYFRYEDLLIRVFYPPVCKDEVKLREDIHKASCAINEL
;
A
#
# COMPACT_ATOMS: atom_id res chain seq x y z
N MET A 1 8.43 -8.12 14.47
CA MET A 1 8.58 -8.91 13.22
C MET A 1 8.03 -8.05 12.11
N ASP A 2 8.83 -7.72 11.10
CA ASP A 2 8.51 -6.65 10.12
C ASP A 2 7.37 -7.02 9.15
N LEU A 3 6.80 -8.22 9.26
CA LEU A 3 5.61 -8.62 8.51
C LEU A 3 4.32 -8.06 9.11
N VAL A 4 4.30 -7.75 10.41
CA VAL A 4 3.11 -7.32 11.14
C VAL A 4 3.23 -5.83 11.46
N HIS A 5 2.24 -5.07 11.01
CA HIS A 5 2.14 -3.64 11.18
C HIS A 5 0.82 -3.32 11.85
N SER A 6 0.80 -2.45 12.85
CA SER A 6 -0.43 -2.02 13.52
C SER A 6 -0.61 -0.52 13.40
N SER A 7 -1.83 -0.09 13.15
CA SER A 7 -2.27 1.30 13.29
C SER A 7 -3.51 1.38 14.15
N ILE A 8 -3.67 2.49 14.86
CA ILE A 8 -4.88 2.78 15.62
C ILE A 8 -6.00 3.10 14.62
N ILE A 9 -7.18 2.52 14.83
CA ILE A 9 -8.40 2.86 14.11
C ILE A 9 -9.45 3.36 15.09
N THR A 10 -10.05 4.49 14.78
CA THR A 10 -11.19 4.97 15.55
C THR A 10 -12.42 4.18 15.14
N THR A 11 -13.24 3.77 16.10
CA THR A 11 -14.41 2.91 15.83
C THR A 11 -15.71 3.68 15.67
N THR A 12 -15.73 4.97 16.02
CA THR A 12 -16.91 5.82 15.96
C THR A 12 -16.71 6.95 14.97
N GLY A 13 -17.66 7.13 14.06
CA GLY A 13 -17.68 8.26 13.13
C GLY A 13 -16.48 8.29 12.18
N VAL A 14 -16.04 7.14 11.68
CA VAL A 14 -14.97 7.03 10.67
C VAL A 14 -15.46 6.47 9.35
N LEU A 15 -14.70 6.72 8.30
CA LEU A 15 -14.83 6.07 7.00
C LEU A 15 -13.67 5.09 6.82
N PHE A 16 -13.98 3.89 6.35
CA PHE A 16 -12.96 2.94 5.93
C PHE A 16 -12.68 3.14 4.44
N LEU A 17 -11.42 3.38 4.10
CA LEU A 17 -10.95 3.58 2.75
C LEU A 17 -10.00 2.45 2.35
N ARG A 18 -9.98 2.13 1.06
CA ARG A 18 -9.05 1.16 0.48
C ARG A 18 -8.48 1.69 -0.83
N VAL A 19 -7.16 1.71 -0.98
CA VAL A 19 -6.47 2.14 -2.19
C VAL A 19 -5.78 0.96 -2.85
N LEU A 20 -6.08 0.74 -4.12
CA LEU A 20 -5.51 -0.32 -4.93
C LEU A 20 -4.62 0.29 -6.02
N VAL A 21 -3.32 -0.02 -6.03
CA VAL A 21 -2.39 0.41 -7.10
C VAL A 21 -1.67 -0.80 -7.67
N ARG A 22 -1.73 -0.98 -8.99
CA ARG A 22 -1.02 -2.08 -9.67
C ARG A 22 0.26 -1.55 -10.31
N TYR A 23 1.39 -1.80 -9.68
CA TYR A 23 2.71 -1.47 -10.24
C TYR A 23 3.20 -2.54 -11.22
N GLY A 24 2.71 -3.76 -11.09
CA GLY A 24 2.99 -4.85 -12.04
C GLY A 24 4.20 -5.67 -11.62
N THR A 25 4.91 -6.24 -12.60
CA THR A 25 6.05 -7.13 -12.35
C THR A 25 7.36 -6.36 -12.48
N HIS A 26 8.19 -6.44 -11.45
CA HIS A 26 9.53 -5.87 -11.40
C HIS A 26 10.56 -6.98 -11.23
N ILE A 27 11.76 -6.77 -11.79
CA ILE A 27 12.88 -7.68 -11.57
C ILE A 27 13.70 -7.11 -10.41
N PHE A 28 13.72 -7.82 -9.28
CA PHE A 28 14.60 -7.49 -8.16
C PHE A 28 15.86 -8.36 -8.22
N PRO A 29 17.05 -7.75 -8.34
CA PRO A 29 18.29 -8.39 -7.96
C PRO A 29 18.26 -8.77 -6.48
N TRP A 30 18.93 -9.85 -6.08
CA TRP A 30 19.11 -10.24 -4.67
C TRP A 30 20.15 -9.35 -3.98
N GLU A 31 19.93 -8.04 -4.04
CA GLU A 31 20.80 -7.01 -3.51
C GLU A 31 19.95 -5.88 -2.93
N GLU A 32 20.22 -5.52 -1.68
CA GLU A 32 19.48 -4.50 -0.94
C GLU A 32 19.50 -3.14 -1.64
N GLN A 33 20.66 -2.69 -2.14
CA GLN A 33 20.80 -1.42 -2.87
C GLN A 33 19.93 -1.37 -4.14
N SER A 34 19.75 -2.51 -4.80
CA SER A 34 18.91 -2.59 -5.99
C SER A 34 17.43 -2.42 -5.63
N ILE A 35 16.97 -3.05 -4.54
CA ILE A 35 15.61 -2.84 -4.01
C ILE A 35 15.39 -1.37 -3.63
N GLU A 36 16.35 -0.76 -2.95
CA GLU A 36 16.27 0.66 -2.55
C GLU A 36 16.08 1.59 -3.74
N ARG A 37 16.80 1.35 -4.84
CA ARG A 37 16.64 2.11 -6.09
C ARG A 37 15.24 1.95 -6.68
N ILE A 38 14.70 0.73 -6.71
CA ILE A 38 13.35 0.48 -7.20
C ILE A 38 12.34 1.26 -6.34
N PHE A 39 12.44 1.19 -5.01
CA PHE A 39 11.51 1.88 -4.13
C PHE A 39 11.68 3.40 -4.16
N ALA A 40 12.89 3.93 -4.24
CA ALA A 40 13.14 5.36 -4.46
C ALA A 40 12.40 5.86 -5.70
N HIS A 41 12.53 5.12 -6.81
CA HIS A 41 11.83 5.41 -8.05
C HIS A 41 10.30 5.36 -7.88
N LEU A 42 9.78 4.32 -7.22
CA LEU A 42 8.35 4.21 -6.94
C LEU A 42 7.83 5.41 -6.14
N PHE A 43 8.58 5.88 -5.13
CA PHE A 43 8.21 7.04 -4.32
C PHE A 43 8.14 8.33 -5.15
N GLU A 44 9.04 8.52 -6.12
CA GLU A 44 9.02 9.66 -7.03
C GLU A 44 7.76 9.65 -7.93
N THR A 45 7.23 8.48 -8.27
CA THR A 45 6.06 8.35 -9.16
C THR A 45 4.71 8.60 -8.47
N ILE A 46 4.63 8.60 -7.13
CA ILE A 46 3.36 8.69 -6.38
C ILE A 46 2.57 9.96 -6.72
N ASP A 47 3.26 11.05 -7.05
CA ASP A 47 2.66 12.33 -7.47
C ASP A 47 1.92 12.29 -8.81
N SER A 48 2.19 11.26 -9.61
CA SER A 48 1.55 11.05 -10.91
C SER A 48 0.30 10.16 -10.83
N LEU A 49 -0.06 9.70 -9.63
CA LEU A 49 -1.25 8.88 -9.45
C LEU A 49 -2.53 9.69 -9.68
N ILE A 50 -3.48 9.05 -10.34
CA ILE A 50 -4.88 9.43 -10.41
C ILE A 50 -5.65 8.39 -9.62
N PHE A 51 -6.36 8.82 -8.58
CA PHE A 51 -7.26 7.98 -7.82
C PHE A 51 -8.66 8.04 -8.40
N ILE A 52 -9.24 6.88 -8.65
CA ILE A 52 -10.52 6.72 -9.33
C ILE A 52 -11.48 6.01 -8.39
N HIS A 53 -12.64 6.62 -8.16
CA HIS A 53 -13.75 6.00 -7.46
C HIS A 53 -15.03 6.26 -8.26
N LYS A 54 -15.58 5.20 -8.87
CA LYS A 54 -16.70 5.32 -9.83
C LYS A 54 -16.36 6.38 -10.90
N ASP A 55 -17.21 7.38 -11.08
CA ASP A 55 -17.01 8.48 -12.05
C ASP A 55 -16.17 9.65 -11.48
N CYS A 56 -15.62 9.50 -10.27
CA CYS A 56 -14.80 10.52 -9.62
C CYS A 56 -13.32 10.25 -9.86
N TYR A 57 -12.62 11.27 -10.35
CA TYR A 57 -11.18 11.25 -10.61
C TYR A 57 -10.50 12.31 -9.75
N ILE A 58 -9.47 11.91 -9.01
CA ILE A 58 -8.73 12.75 -8.08
C ILE A 58 -7.26 12.66 -8.43
N SER A 59 -6.63 13.80 -8.73
CA SER A 59 -5.20 13.85 -9.03
C SER A 59 -4.57 15.09 -8.44
N ARG A 60 -3.24 15.16 -8.45
CA ARG A 60 -2.50 16.34 -8.00
C ARG A 60 -2.90 17.61 -8.75
N VAL A 61 -3.14 17.49 -10.06
CA VAL A 61 -3.50 18.61 -10.95
C VAL A 61 -4.98 18.96 -10.89
N LYS A 62 -5.83 18.01 -10.49
CA LYS A 62 -7.27 18.18 -10.30
C LYS A 62 -7.68 17.56 -8.96
N PRO A 63 -7.26 18.17 -7.83
CA PRO A 63 -7.70 17.72 -6.53
C PRO A 63 -9.19 18.05 -6.37
N LEU A 64 -9.91 17.24 -5.61
CA LEU A 64 -11.29 17.59 -5.25
C LEU A 64 -11.28 18.82 -4.35
N HIS A 65 -12.17 19.77 -4.65
CA HIS A 65 -12.42 20.86 -3.71
C HIS A 65 -12.99 20.29 -2.40
N PRO A 66 -12.74 20.92 -1.23
CA PRO A 66 -13.23 20.43 0.05
C PRO A 66 -14.73 20.08 0.05
N ASN A 67 -15.57 20.92 -0.56
CA ASN A 67 -17.02 20.69 -0.65
C ASN A 67 -17.40 19.49 -1.53
N GLN A 68 -16.56 19.11 -2.51
CA GLN A 68 -16.76 17.93 -3.36
C GLN A 68 -16.32 16.66 -2.63
N SER A 69 -15.18 16.71 -1.93
CA SER A 69 -14.70 15.64 -1.05
C SER A 69 -15.74 15.34 0.04
N GLU A 70 -16.23 16.38 0.71
CA GLU A 70 -17.28 16.26 1.72
C GLU A 70 -18.56 15.64 1.15
N LYS A 71 -19.05 16.09 -0.01
CA LYS A 71 -20.23 15.50 -0.67
C LYS A 71 -20.04 14.03 -1.05
N LEU A 72 -18.89 13.69 -1.61
CA LEU A 72 -18.55 12.31 -1.97
C LEU A 72 -18.62 11.44 -0.71
N LEU A 73 -17.96 11.87 0.36
CA LEU A 73 -17.71 11.05 1.54
C LEU A 73 -18.91 11.04 2.51
N MET A 74 -19.69 12.12 2.58
CA MET A 74 -20.94 12.18 3.36
C MET A 74 -21.99 11.19 2.86
N HIS A 75 -22.04 10.92 1.56
CA HIS A 75 -22.90 9.86 1.01
C HIS A 75 -22.53 8.46 1.53
N TYR A 76 -21.28 8.28 1.93
CA TYR A 76 -20.71 7.01 2.37
C TYR A 76 -20.52 6.89 3.89
N LEU A 77 -20.74 7.96 4.66
CA LEU A 77 -20.58 7.97 6.13
C LEU A 77 -21.39 6.89 6.83
N ASN A 78 -22.59 6.59 6.34
CA ASN A 78 -23.45 5.55 6.92
C ASN A 78 -23.37 4.21 6.15
N GLY A 79 -22.62 4.16 5.04
CA GLY A 79 -22.57 3.02 4.12
C GLY A 79 -21.27 2.23 4.19
N THR A 80 -20.16 2.84 4.60
CA THR A 80 -18.88 2.11 4.69
C THR A 80 -18.77 1.34 5.99
N SER A 81 -18.15 0.18 5.90
CA SER A 81 -17.80 -0.64 7.06
C SER A 81 -16.42 -1.23 6.87
N PHE A 82 -15.90 -1.87 7.91
CA PHE A 82 -14.65 -2.62 7.80
C PHE A 82 -14.71 -3.67 6.67
N GLN A 83 -15.88 -4.27 6.43
CA GLN A 83 -16.09 -5.29 5.40
C GLN A 83 -16.42 -4.68 4.03
N ASP A 84 -16.86 -3.43 3.98
CA ASP A 84 -17.26 -2.72 2.77
C ASP A 84 -16.67 -1.30 2.77
N PRO A 85 -15.34 -1.16 2.54
CA PRO A 85 -14.67 0.13 2.48
C PRO A 85 -14.97 0.87 1.18
N LEU A 86 -14.77 2.18 1.20
CA LEU A 86 -14.75 2.98 -0.01
C LEU A 86 -13.43 2.73 -0.79
N VAL A 87 -13.55 2.12 -1.96
CA VAL A 87 -12.38 1.71 -2.76
C VAL A 87 -11.99 2.79 -3.78
N PHE A 88 -10.71 3.12 -3.81
CA PHE A 88 -10.08 3.96 -4.84
C PHE A 88 -9.06 3.13 -5.62
N GLU A 89 -9.14 3.17 -6.94
CA GLU A 89 -8.13 2.60 -7.82
C GLU A 89 -7.13 3.70 -8.20
N GLY A 90 -5.86 3.50 -7.86
CA GLY A 90 -4.76 4.35 -8.31
C GLY A 90 -4.24 3.88 -9.66
N GLN A 91 -4.25 4.79 -10.64
CA GLN A 91 -3.70 4.58 -11.96
C GLN A 91 -2.68 5.66 -12.29
N PHE A 92 -1.71 5.34 -13.13
CA PHE A 92 -0.83 6.35 -13.71
C PHE A 92 -1.50 6.96 -14.92
N ASN A 93 -1.39 8.29 -15.08
CA ASN A 93 -1.89 8.96 -16.27
C ASN A 93 -1.13 8.44 -17.51
N LEU A 94 -1.81 7.72 -18.40
CA LEU A 94 -1.24 7.19 -19.64
C LEU A 94 -1.36 8.17 -20.83
N ASP A 95 -2.13 9.25 -20.68
CA ASP A 95 -2.51 10.18 -21.76
C ASP A 95 -1.63 11.44 -21.87
N CYS A 96 -0.56 11.55 -21.09
CA CYS A 96 0.38 12.66 -21.20
C CYS A 96 1.69 12.17 -21.82
N ASP A 97 2.17 12.93 -22.81
CA ASP A 97 3.37 12.81 -23.62
C ASP A 97 4.45 11.85 -23.10
N SER A 98 5.23 11.26 -24.00
CA SER A 98 6.38 10.38 -23.71
C SER A 98 7.45 10.94 -22.74
N LYS A 99 7.26 12.15 -22.21
CA LYS A 99 8.03 12.78 -21.12
C LYS A 99 7.33 12.77 -19.74
N ASP A 100 6.02 12.59 -19.69
CA ASP A 100 5.16 12.56 -18.50
C ASP A 100 4.56 11.18 -18.21
N ALA A 101 4.79 10.20 -19.08
CA ALA A 101 4.62 8.79 -18.74
C ALA A 101 5.55 8.49 -17.57
N GLY A 102 5.02 8.61 -16.34
CA GLY A 102 5.75 8.30 -15.12
C GLY A 102 6.53 7.03 -15.33
N LEU A 103 7.86 7.12 -15.19
CA LEU A 103 8.80 6.08 -15.59
C LEU A 103 8.26 4.73 -15.10
N ARG A 104 7.81 3.89 -16.04
CA ARG A 104 7.84 2.46 -15.77
C ARG A 104 9.28 2.20 -15.40
N ALA A 105 9.49 1.70 -14.19
CA ALA A 105 10.80 1.33 -13.68
C ALA A 105 11.33 0.16 -14.53
N GLU A 106 11.71 0.43 -15.77
CA GLU A 106 12.53 -0.43 -16.59
C GLU A 106 13.94 -0.30 -16.03
N ILE A 107 14.15 -0.99 -14.91
CA ILE A 107 15.46 -1.13 -14.31
C ILE A 107 16.14 -2.24 -15.08
N GLU A 108 17.12 -1.86 -15.89
CA GLU A 108 17.97 -2.82 -16.58
C GLU A 108 18.63 -3.73 -15.54
N SER A 109 18.27 -5.01 -15.57
CA SER A 109 18.84 -5.99 -14.64
C SER A 109 20.33 -6.13 -14.96
N PRO A 110 21.23 -6.02 -13.96
CA PRO A 110 22.60 -6.47 -14.16
C PRO A 110 22.57 -7.96 -14.45
N GLN A 111 22.93 -8.36 -15.67
CA GLN A 111 22.85 -9.74 -16.19
C GLN A 111 23.68 -10.77 -15.38
N LYS A 112 24.39 -10.35 -14.34
CA LYS A 112 25.32 -11.16 -13.55
C LYS A 112 24.82 -11.51 -12.14
N LEU A 113 23.70 -10.96 -11.68
CA LEU A 113 23.20 -11.21 -10.32
C LEU A 113 21.97 -12.14 -10.35
N PRO A 114 21.82 -13.02 -9.34
CA PRO A 114 20.56 -13.71 -9.12
C PRO A 114 19.42 -12.69 -8.99
N CYS A 115 18.36 -12.92 -9.73
CA CYS A 115 17.21 -12.02 -9.77
C CYS A 115 15.91 -12.82 -9.67
N ALA A 116 14.86 -12.16 -9.19
CA ALA A 116 13.52 -12.73 -9.15
C ALA A 116 12.51 -11.73 -9.72
N ALA A 117 11.56 -12.25 -10.49
CA ALA A 117 10.38 -11.50 -10.87
C ALA A 117 9.45 -11.40 -9.65
N HIS A 118 9.12 -10.16 -9.28
CA HIS A 118 8.26 -9.83 -8.17
C HIS A 118 7.09 -8.98 -8.63
N GLN A 119 5.90 -9.39 -8.25
CA GLN A 119 4.68 -8.66 -8.53
C GLN A 119 4.39 -7.71 -7.36
N LEU A 120 4.49 -6.42 -7.63
CA LEU A 120 4.20 -5.36 -6.66
C LEU A 120 2.80 -4.82 -6.89
N ASN A 121 1.97 -4.93 -5.84
CA ASN A 121 0.67 -4.29 -5.79
C ASN A 121 0.52 -3.58 -4.43
N VAL A 122 -0.08 -2.41 -4.44
CA VAL A 122 -0.54 -1.72 -3.24
C VAL A 122 -1.98 -2.10 -3.02
N ASP A 123 -2.27 -2.50 -1.78
CA ASP A 123 -3.60 -2.77 -1.28
C ASP A 123 -3.69 -2.15 0.11
N ALA A 124 -3.80 -0.82 0.15
CA ALA A 124 -3.72 -0.04 1.38
C ALA A 124 -5.12 0.19 1.94
N PHE A 125 -5.44 -0.45 3.06
CA PHE A 125 -6.66 -0.24 3.83
C PHE A 125 -6.37 0.61 5.08
N PHE A 126 -7.21 1.60 5.35
CA PHE A 126 -7.07 2.53 6.47
C PHE A 126 -8.41 3.19 6.83
N SER A 127 -8.47 3.85 7.99
CA SER A 127 -9.65 4.61 8.44
C SER A 127 -9.34 6.10 8.50
N VAL A 128 -10.32 6.93 8.13
CA VAL A 128 -10.22 8.40 8.23
C VAL A 128 -11.39 8.99 8.99
N THR A 129 -11.16 10.12 9.67
CA THR A 129 -12.23 10.89 10.29
C THR A 129 -12.85 11.88 9.29
N PRO A 130 -14.11 12.31 9.53
CA PRO A 130 -14.79 13.29 8.72
C PRO A 130 -14.07 14.64 8.57
N ASP A 131 -13.20 14.99 9.52
CA ASP A 131 -12.45 16.24 9.47
C ASP A 131 -11.37 16.23 8.39
N ILE A 132 -10.80 15.05 8.06
CA ILE A 132 -9.88 14.87 6.93
C ILE A 132 -10.60 15.13 5.59
N LEU A 133 -11.93 14.95 5.53
CA LEU A 133 -12.75 15.19 4.33
C LEU A 133 -12.81 16.69 3.95
N ARG A 134 -12.56 17.59 4.90
CA ARG A 134 -12.42 19.03 4.67
C ARG A 134 -11.01 19.41 4.19
N GLY A 135 -10.05 18.49 4.31
CA GLY A 135 -8.69 18.61 3.83
C GLY A 135 -8.50 18.09 2.40
N ASN A 136 -7.24 17.80 2.04
CA ASN A 136 -6.87 17.32 0.72
C ASN A 136 -6.94 15.78 0.66
N LEU A 137 -8.09 15.23 0.22
CA LEU A 137 -8.28 13.78 0.04
C LEU A 137 -7.18 13.15 -0.84
N PHE A 138 -6.67 13.88 -1.83
CA PHE A 138 -5.58 13.40 -2.67
C PHE A 138 -4.31 13.10 -1.85
N GLU A 139 -3.88 14.05 -1.01
CA GLU A 139 -2.70 13.87 -0.14
C GLU A 139 -2.90 12.69 0.82
N CYS A 140 -4.10 12.55 1.40
CA CYS A 140 -4.40 11.42 2.29
C CYS A 140 -4.25 10.06 1.58
N LEU A 141 -4.78 9.93 0.36
CA LEU A 141 -4.64 8.71 -0.44
C LEU A 141 -3.17 8.45 -0.81
N GLN A 142 -2.41 9.48 -1.17
CA GLN A 142 -0.99 9.37 -1.48
C GLN A 142 -0.14 8.96 -0.29
N ASP A 143 -0.38 9.57 0.87
CA ASP A 143 0.36 9.32 2.10
C ASP A 143 0.20 7.86 2.52
N GLU A 144 -0.99 7.30 2.37
CA GLU A 144 -1.26 5.89 2.64
C GLU A 144 -0.59 4.94 1.64
N VAL A 145 -0.56 5.30 0.35
CA VAL A 145 0.25 4.57 -0.65
C VAL A 145 1.74 4.60 -0.27
N ARG A 146 2.25 5.76 0.15
CA ARG A 146 3.65 5.93 0.59
C ARG A 146 3.96 5.10 1.83
N ALA A 147 3.07 5.14 2.83
CA ALA A 147 3.21 4.36 4.06
C ALA A 147 3.18 2.85 3.78
N PHE A 148 2.28 2.41 2.89
CA PHE A 148 2.22 1.02 2.46
C PHE A 148 3.51 0.60 1.75
N LEU A 149 3.99 1.37 0.77
CA LEU A 149 5.21 1.05 0.02
C LEU A 149 6.44 1.01 0.93
N LYS A 150 6.53 1.93 1.91
CA LYS A 150 7.61 1.90 2.90
C LYS A 150 7.57 0.63 3.74
N ALA A 151 6.41 0.27 4.29
CA ALA A 151 6.26 -0.95 5.06
C ALA A 151 6.57 -2.21 4.22
N TYR A 152 6.12 -2.24 2.97
CA TYR A 152 6.40 -3.31 2.00
C TYR A 152 7.91 -3.42 1.71
N HIS A 153 8.58 -2.28 1.51
CA HIS A 153 10.02 -2.20 1.31
C HIS A 153 10.79 -2.78 2.49
N ASP A 154 10.48 -2.33 3.71
CA ASP A 154 11.12 -2.79 4.93
C ASP A 154 10.90 -4.30 5.14
N THR A 155 9.68 -4.78 4.83
CA THR A 155 9.33 -6.20 4.85
C THR A 155 10.17 -7.01 3.86
N LEU A 156 10.30 -6.54 2.61
CA LEU A 156 11.10 -7.22 1.59
C LEU A 156 12.59 -7.28 1.97
N LYS A 157 13.14 -6.18 2.50
CA LYS A 157 14.52 -6.14 2.98
C LYS A 157 14.75 -7.15 4.10
N SER A 158 13.84 -7.21 5.07
CA SER A 158 13.88 -8.19 6.18
C SER A 158 13.86 -9.63 5.67
N ILE A 159 13.00 -9.95 4.71
CA ILE A 159 12.94 -11.29 4.08
C ILE A 159 14.22 -11.60 3.31
N LEU A 160 14.74 -10.66 2.52
CA LEU A 160 15.98 -10.87 1.77
C LEU A 160 17.15 -11.17 2.72
N LEU A 161 17.28 -10.43 3.82
CA LEU A 161 18.35 -10.63 4.80
C LEU A 161 18.25 -12.00 5.48
N LYS A 162 17.03 -12.44 5.82
CA LYS A 162 16.79 -13.70 6.54
C LYS A 162 16.87 -14.93 5.64
N GLU A 163 16.18 -14.88 4.49
CA GLU A 163 15.95 -16.04 3.61
C GLU A 163 16.88 -16.06 2.40
N LYS A 164 17.62 -14.97 2.13
CA LYS A 164 18.46 -14.78 0.93
C LYS A 164 17.70 -14.99 -0.39
N ALA A 165 16.42 -14.66 -0.38
CA ALA A 165 15.53 -14.80 -1.53
C ALA A 165 14.47 -13.69 -1.53
N ILE A 166 13.97 -13.37 -2.72
CA ILE A 166 12.85 -12.44 -2.91
C ILE A 166 11.60 -13.25 -3.24
N PRO A 167 10.50 -13.11 -2.47
CA PRO A 167 9.25 -13.80 -2.77
C PRO A 167 8.64 -13.26 -4.06
N ARG A 168 7.79 -14.05 -4.72
CA ARG A 168 7.11 -13.62 -5.96
C ARG A 168 6.17 -12.42 -5.74
N SER A 169 5.63 -12.26 -4.55
CA SER A 169 4.81 -11.13 -4.13
C SER A 169 4.72 -11.11 -2.61
N LEU A 170 4.20 -10.03 -2.04
CA LEU A 170 3.66 -10.00 -0.68
C LEU A 170 2.19 -9.59 -0.77
N THR A 171 1.32 -10.34 -0.12
CA THR A 171 -0.11 -10.03 -0.02
C THR A 171 -0.38 -9.41 1.33
N ALA A 172 -1.03 -8.24 1.36
CA ALA A 172 -1.45 -7.61 2.60
C ALA A 172 -2.79 -8.23 3.06
N TYR A 173 -2.82 -8.72 4.29
CA TYR A 173 -4.03 -9.13 4.99
C TYR A 173 -4.33 -8.16 6.11
N TYR A 174 -5.60 -7.84 6.29
CA TYR A 174 -6.05 -6.88 7.28
C TYR A 174 -6.96 -7.56 8.30
N PHE A 175 -6.63 -7.36 9.56
CA PHE A 175 -7.40 -7.85 10.70
C PHE A 175 -7.77 -6.67 11.58
N ARG A 176 -9.00 -6.66 12.06
CA ARG A 176 -9.42 -5.74 13.11
C ARG A 176 -9.39 -6.47 14.43
N TYR A 177 -8.73 -5.88 15.41
CA TYR A 177 -8.75 -6.33 16.79
C TYR A 177 -8.96 -5.10 17.68
N GLU A 178 -10.12 -5.02 18.34
CA GLU A 178 -10.51 -3.84 19.13
C GLU A 178 -10.44 -2.54 18.30
N ASP A 179 -9.64 -1.57 18.76
CA ASP A 179 -9.36 -0.28 18.12
C ASP A 179 -8.05 -0.31 17.29
N LEU A 180 -7.57 -1.50 16.91
CA LEU A 180 -6.38 -1.69 16.09
C LEU A 180 -6.71 -2.29 14.72
N LEU A 181 -6.05 -1.75 13.70
CA LEU A 181 -5.92 -2.35 12.38
C LEU A 181 -4.55 -3.01 12.27
N ILE A 182 -4.57 -4.33 12.14
CA ILE A 182 -3.37 -5.15 11.99
C ILE A 182 -3.25 -5.50 10.52
N ARG A 183 -2.16 -5.06 9.89
CA ARG A 183 -1.76 -5.45 8.53
C ARG A 183 -0.65 -6.47 8.60
N VAL A 184 -0.81 -7.57 7.87
CA VAL A 184 0.17 -8.64 7.75
C VAL A 184 0.59 -8.82 6.29
N PHE A 185 1.88 -8.69 6.00
CA PHE A 185 2.42 -9.04 4.70
C PHE A 185 2.77 -10.53 4.63
N TYR A 186 2.13 -11.23 3.70
CA TYR A 186 2.28 -12.67 3.54
C TYR A 186 2.91 -13.04 2.20
N PRO A 187 4.03 -13.79 2.19
CA PRO A 187 4.58 -14.37 0.96
C PRO A 187 3.71 -15.56 0.48
N PRO A 188 3.51 -15.75 -0.83
CA PRO A 188 2.57 -16.74 -1.37
C PRO A 188 3.00 -18.21 -1.19
N VAL A 189 4.29 -18.47 -0.96
CA VAL A 189 4.81 -19.83 -0.73
C VAL A 189 5.88 -19.75 0.36
N CYS A 190 5.56 -20.26 1.54
CA CYS A 190 6.52 -20.44 2.63
C CYS A 190 6.61 -21.93 2.95
N LYS A 191 7.83 -22.50 2.93
CA LYS A 191 8.03 -23.93 3.27
C LYS A 191 7.62 -24.26 4.70
N ASP A 192 7.69 -23.27 5.60
CA ASP A 192 7.34 -23.37 7.01
C ASP A 192 6.15 -22.46 7.35
N GLU A 193 5.08 -22.54 6.55
CA GLU A 193 3.89 -21.70 6.68
C GLU A 193 3.31 -21.68 8.11
N VAL A 194 3.31 -22.83 8.79
CA VAL A 194 2.81 -22.96 10.17
C VAL A 194 3.64 -22.12 11.14
N LYS A 195 4.97 -22.23 11.08
CA LYS A 195 5.87 -21.44 11.93
C LYS A 195 5.74 -19.94 11.63
N LEU A 196 5.58 -19.58 10.36
CA LEU A 196 5.35 -18.21 9.96
C LEU A 196 4.06 -17.64 10.57
N ARG A 197 2.97 -18.42 10.57
CA ARG A 197 1.70 -18.04 11.20
C ARG A 197 1.82 -17.94 12.72
N GLU A 198 2.56 -18.84 13.36
CA GLU A 198 2.86 -18.75 14.80
C GLU A 198 3.63 -17.48 15.15
N ASP A 199 4.65 -17.13 14.35
CA ASP A 199 5.44 -15.91 14.56
C ASP A 199 4.59 -14.65 14.34
N ILE A 200 3.72 -14.63 13.32
CA ILE A 200 2.74 -13.56 13.09
C ILE A 200 1.76 -13.44 14.26
N HIS A 201 1.25 -14.57 14.76
CA HIS A 201 0.31 -14.57 15.88
C HIS A 201 0.96 -14.05 17.15
N LYS A 202 2.17 -14.53 17.49
CA LYS A 202 2.96 -14.02 18.64
C LYS A 202 3.25 -12.53 18.51
N ALA A 203 3.66 -12.08 17.32
CA ALA A 203 3.90 -10.66 17.08
C ALA A 203 2.63 -9.82 17.24
N SER A 204 1.48 -10.33 16.81
CA SER A 204 0.19 -9.66 16.97
C SER A 204 -0.24 -9.58 18.44
N CYS A 205 0.00 -10.65 19.23
CA CYS A 205 -0.27 -10.64 20.67
C CYS A 205 0.67 -9.69 21.43
N ALA A 206 1.94 -9.63 21.03
CA ALA A 206 2.92 -8.73 21.66
C ALA A 206 2.59 -7.24 21.44
N ILE A 207 1.90 -6.89 20.34
CA ILE A 207 1.39 -5.53 20.10
C ILE A 207 0.32 -5.15 21.13
N ASN A 208 -0.40 -6.12 21.71
CA ASN A 208 -1.46 -5.88 22.69
C ASN A 208 -0.95 -5.72 24.13
N GLU A 209 0.33 -6.02 24.41
CA GLU A 209 0.93 -5.94 25.76
C GLU A 209 1.68 -4.62 26.01
N LEU A 210 1.69 -3.71 25.03
CA LEU A 210 2.32 -2.39 25.07
C LEU A 210 1.27 -1.28 25.21
#